data_AF-A0A1L8TS75-F1
#
_entry.id   AF-A0A1L8TS75-F1
#
_cell.length_a   1.000
_cell.length_b   1.000
_cell.length_c   1.000
_cell.angle_alpha   90.00
_cell.angle_beta   90.00
_cell.angle_gamma   90.00
#
_symmetry.space_group_name_H-M   'P 1'
#
loop_
_entity.id
_entity.type
_entity.pdbx_description
1 polymer ?
#
loop_
_entity_poly.entity_id
_entity_poly.type
_entity_poly.pdbx_seq_one_letter_code
_entity_poly.pdbx_strand_id
1 'polypeptide(L)'
;MMQQPLAYRMRPRNLDEVVGQQQLVGKGKIIRRMVEARMLSSMILYGPPGTGKTSIASAIAGSTNYAFRMLNAATDTKKDLQIVAEEAKMSGTVILLLDEVHRLDKTKQDFLLPHLESGRIIMIGATTENPYITINPAIRSRTQIFEVKPLDEEDIITAVQTALNDHERGLGEYPVELDEEALKHLARATNGDLRSALNGLELATKSTPVNESAHIHLTLSIIEECIQRKALTHDKDGDAHYDVISAFQKSIRGSDVNAALHYLARLVEAGDLPIICRRLMVIGYEDIGLANPAAAARTVQAVQAAEKLGFPEARIPLADTVVDLCLSPKSNSAYTALDAAIADIRMGNAGEVPDHLRDSHYKGAQALKRGVGYQYPHNFENAWVDQQYLPNKIKNAHYYEPKATGKYEQALGQQYQRIAEWKKQKK
;
A
#
# COMPACT_ATOMS: atom_id res chain seq x y z
N MET A 1 -3.34 14.43 36.44
CA MET A 1 -4.16 14.00 35.29
C MET A 1 -3.21 13.59 34.17
N MET A 2 -3.37 12.43 33.54
CA MET A 2 -2.57 12.10 32.34
C MET A 2 -2.89 13.14 31.26
N GLN A 3 -1.90 13.93 30.88
CA GLN A 3 -2.02 14.90 29.80
C GLN A 3 -2.16 14.12 28.49
N GLN A 4 -3.21 14.37 27.71
CA GLN A 4 -3.40 13.69 26.41
C GLN A 4 -2.27 14.09 25.43
N PRO A 5 -1.74 13.14 24.62
CA PRO A 5 -0.70 13.45 23.63
C PRO A 5 -1.15 14.51 22.62
N LEU A 6 -0.21 15.28 22.08
CA LEU A 6 -0.45 16.33 21.09
C LEU A 6 -1.20 15.80 19.87
N ALA A 7 -0.81 14.64 19.35
CA ALA A 7 -1.50 14.02 18.21
C ALA A 7 -2.97 13.66 18.47
N TYR A 8 -3.35 13.48 19.74
CA TYR A 8 -4.76 13.31 20.13
C TYR A 8 -5.47 14.66 20.24
N ARG A 9 -4.83 15.64 20.89
CA ARG A 9 -5.39 17.00 21.09
C ARG A 9 -5.62 17.72 19.76
N MET A 10 -4.70 17.59 18.82
CA MET A 10 -4.75 18.22 17.49
C MET A 10 -5.65 17.51 16.47
N ARG A 11 -6.49 16.56 16.90
CA ARG A 11 -7.46 15.94 15.98
C ARG A 11 -8.42 17.00 15.43
N PRO A 12 -8.72 16.94 14.12
CA PRO A 12 -9.61 17.90 13.48
C PRO A 12 -11.03 17.78 14.04
N ARG A 13 -11.67 18.93 14.28
CA ARG A 13 -13.06 19.01 14.76
C ARG A 13 -14.07 18.92 13.62
N ASN A 14 -13.69 19.34 12.43
CA ASN A 14 -14.53 19.36 11.23
C ASN A 14 -13.70 19.01 9.99
N LEU A 15 -14.38 18.82 8.85
CA LEU A 15 -13.72 18.47 7.59
C LEU A 15 -12.80 19.57 7.02
N ASP A 16 -12.90 20.83 7.47
CA ASP A 16 -12.02 21.92 7.03
C ASP A 16 -10.65 21.89 7.76
N GLU A 17 -10.61 21.31 8.96
CA GLU A 17 -9.36 21.11 9.73
C GLU A 17 -8.57 19.87 9.29
N VAL A 18 -9.12 19.03 8.41
CA VAL A 18 -8.42 17.82 7.95
C VAL A 18 -7.27 18.21 7.04
N VAL A 19 -6.06 17.91 7.50
CA VAL A 19 -4.83 18.07 6.73
C VAL A 19 -4.69 16.94 5.71
N GLY A 20 -4.38 17.29 4.47
CA GLY A 20 -4.29 16.38 3.33
C GLY A 20 -5.61 15.68 2.98
N GLN A 21 -5.49 14.58 2.24
CA GLN A 21 -6.62 13.77 1.74
C GLN A 21 -7.67 14.59 0.96
N GLN A 22 -7.26 15.66 0.29
CA GLN A 22 -8.15 16.58 -0.43
C GLN A 22 -8.93 15.90 -1.55
N GLN A 23 -8.47 14.74 -2.04
CA GLN A 23 -9.20 13.89 -2.97
C GLN A 23 -10.47 13.25 -2.38
N LEU A 24 -10.57 13.15 -1.05
CA LEU A 24 -11.72 12.60 -0.32
C LEU A 24 -12.55 13.67 0.38
N VAL A 25 -11.90 14.60 1.09
CA VAL A 25 -12.56 15.58 1.98
C VAL A 25 -12.63 17.00 1.40
N GLY A 26 -11.95 17.25 0.28
CA GLY A 26 -11.97 18.56 -0.39
C GLY A 26 -13.34 18.93 -0.95
N LYS A 27 -13.50 20.20 -1.33
CA LYS A 27 -14.75 20.72 -1.91
C LYS A 27 -15.21 19.88 -3.10
N GLY A 28 -16.47 19.44 -3.07
CA GLY A 28 -17.07 18.60 -4.10
C GLY A 28 -16.63 17.13 -4.12
N LYS A 29 -15.79 16.69 -3.18
CA LYS A 29 -15.37 15.29 -3.07
C LYS A 29 -16.33 14.43 -2.27
N ILE A 30 -16.18 13.11 -2.41
CA ILE A 30 -17.20 12.15 -1.99
C ILE A 30 -17.53 12.21 -0.50
N ILE A 31 -16.52 12.25 0.39
CA ILE A 31 -16.77 12.30 1.84
C ILE A 31 -17.44 13.61 2.22
N ARG A 32 -16.93 14.73 1.70
CA ARG A 32 -17.50 16.05 1.95
C ARG A 32 -18.95 16.15 1.46
N ARG A 33 -19.23 15.67 0.24
CA ARG A 33 -20.60 15.64 -0.30
C ARG A 33 -21.54 14.79 0.55
N MET A 34 -21.08 13.64 1.06
CA MET A 34 -21.90 12.80 1.95
C MET A 34 -22.24 13.51 3.27
N VAL A 35 -21.25 14.21 3.86
CA VAL A 35 -21.47 15.00 5.08
C VAL A 35 -22.40 16.18 4.82
N GLU A 36 -22.15 16.98 3.79
CA GLU A 36 -22.93 18.18 3.45
C GLU A 36 -24.37 17.82 3.06
N ALA A 37 -24.58 16.72 2.33
CA ALA A 37 -25.91 16.23 1.98
C ALA A 37 -26.63 15.51 3.13
N ARG A 38 -25.97 15.30 4.28
CA ARG A 38 -26.46 14.49 5.41
C ARG A 38 -26.87 13.06 5.01
N MET A 39 -26.20 12.51 4.00
CA MET A 39 -26.41 11.16 3.48
C MET A 39 -25.18 10.30 3.75
N LEU A 40 -24.77 10.23 5.02
CA LEU A 40 -23.64 9.40 5.42
C LEU A 40 -24.00 7.91 5.32
N SER A 41 -23.17 7.15 4.61
CA SER A 41 -23.20 5.70 4.59
C SER A 41 -22.02 5.12 5.36
N SER A 42 -22.17 3.90 5.88
CA SER A 42 -21.05 3.17 6.49
C SER A 42 -19.89 3.04 5.51
N MET A 43 -18.67 3.15 6.02
CA MET A 43 -17.45 3.18 5.21
C MET A 43 -16.27 2.52 5.91
N ILE A 44 -15.27 2.15 5.13
CA ILE A 44 -13.98 1.63 5.59
C ILE A 44 -12.90 2.54 5.03
N LEU A 45 -12.12 3.14 5.93
CA LEU A 45 -10.90 3.88 5.62
C LEU A 45 -9.72 2.93 5.78
N TYR A 46 -8.98 2.69 4.70
CA TYR A 46 -7.79 1.84 4.74
C TYR A 46 -6.54 2.57 4.22
N GLY A 47 -5.39 2.26 4.80
CA GLY A 47 -4.11 2.83 4.39
C GLY A 47 -3.07 2.81 5.52
N PRO A 48 -1.84 3.27 5.26
CA PRO A 48 -0.73 3.26 6.24
C PRO A 48 -1.09 3.93 7.57
N PRO A 49 -0.41 3.62 8.69
CA PRO A 49 -0.60 4.34 9.96
C PRO A 49 -0.33 5.84 9.78
N GLY A 50 -0.92 6.68 10.63
CA GLY A 50 -0.63 8.12 10.62
C GLY A 50 -1.34 8.96 9.55
N THR A 51 -1.93 8.35 8.54
CA THR A 51 -2.59 8.99 7.38
C THR A 51 -3.94 9.67 7.67
N GLY A 52 -4.35 9.73 8.95
CA GLY A 52 -5.56 10.46 9.35
C GLY A 52 -6.87 9.67 9.30
N LYS A 53 -6.88 8.32 9.22
CA LYS A 53 -8.13 7.52 9.27
C LYS A 53 -9.06 7.88 10.45
N THR A 54 -8.54 7.79 11.68
CA THR A 54 -9.25 8.16 12.90
C THR A 54 -9.63 9.64 12.90
N SER A 55 -8.75 10.50 12.37
CA SER A 55 -8.95 11.95 12.29
C SER A 55 -10.10 12.32 11.36
N ILE A 56 -10.19 11.70 10.17
CA ILE A 56 -11.30 11.87 9.23
C ILE A 56 -12.60 11.42 9.88
N ALA A 57 -12.61 10.29 10.59
CA ALA A 57 -13.80 9.82 11.30
C ALA A 57 -14.26 10.84 12.36
N SER A 58 -13.34 11.39 13.15
CA SER A 58 -13.64 12.45 14.12
C SER A 58 -14.14 13.74 13.46
N ALA A 59 -13.55 14.13 12.34
CA ALA A 59 -13.96 15.31 11.57
C ALA A 59 -15.35 15.15 10.94
N ILE A 60 -15.68 13.96 10.41
CA ILE A 60 -17.02 13.63 9.93
C ILE A 60 -18.01 13.77 11.09
N ALA A 61 -17.69 13.16 12.24
CA ALA A 61 -18.55 13.21 13.41
C ALA A 61 -18.81 14.65 13.86
N GLY A 62 -17.78 15.48 14.04
CA GLY A 62 -17.96 16.87 14.46
C GLY A 62 -18.57 17.80 13.40
N SER A 63 -18.55 17.39 12.12
CA SER A 63 -19.29 18.08 11.04
C SER A 63 -20.76 17.64 10.98
N THR A 64 -21.16 16.64 11.78
CA THR A 64 -22.53 16.15 11.89
C THR A 64 -23.07 16.30 13.29
N ASN A 65 -24.40 16.38 13.43
CA ASN A 65 -25.03 16.38 14.77
C ASN A 65 -25.31 14.95 15.27
N TYR A 66 -24.63 13.93 14.71
CA TYR A 66 -24.82 12.55 15.13
C TYR A 66 -24.01 12.24 16.39
N ALA A 67 -24.57 11.40 17.26
CA ALA A 67 -23.81 10.86 18.38
C ALA A 67 -22.61 10.05 17.86
N PHE A 68 -21.46 10.19 18.52
CA PHE A 68 -20.21 9.56 18.11
C PHE A 68 -19.65 8.65 19.21
N ARG A 69 -19.28 7.43 18.82
CA ARG A 69 -18.65 6.43 19.68
C ARG A 69 -17.43 5.84 18.98
N MET A 70 -16.39 5.56 19.76
CA MET A 70 -15.17 4.94 19.29
C MET A 70 -14.99 3.62 20.02
N LEU A 71 -14.80 2.56 19.26
CA LEU A 71 -14.44 1.23 19.75
C LEU A 71 -13.27 0.68 18.94
N ASN A 72 -12.54 -0.26 19.52
CA ASN A 72 -11.50 -1.05 18.88
C ASN A 72 -11.99 -2.49 18.69
N ALA A 73 -11.99 -2.99 17.46
CA ALA A 73 -12.54 -4.30 17.11
C ALA A 73 -11.83 -5.47 17.83
N ALA A 74 -10.56 -5.29 18.21
CA ALA A 74 -9.76 -6.31 18.87
C ALA A 74 -10.00 -6.38 20.37
N THR A 75 -10.12 -5.24 21.05
CA THR A 75 -10.18 -5.18 22.52
C THR A 75 -11.60 -5.09 23.05
N ASP A 76 -12.49 -4.36 22.37
CA ASP A 76 -13.83 -4.10 22.89
C ASP A 76 -14.78 -5.26 22.61
N THR A 77 -15.70 -5.50 23.53
CA THR A 77 -16.54 -6.68 23.53
C THR A 77 -17.84 -6.47 22.75
N LYS A 78 -18.59 -7.55 22.52
CA LYS A 78 -19.95 -7.46 21.98
C LYS A 78 -20.90 -6.65 22.87
N LYS A 79 -20.68 -6.60 24.19
CA LYS A 79 -21.50 -5.80 25.10
C LYS A 79 -21.34 -4.31 24.83
N ASP A 80 -20.13 -3.87 24.51
CA ASP A 80 -19.86 -2.46 24.17
C ASP A 80 -20.60 -2.06 22.89
N LEU A 81 -20.64 -2.95 21.88
CA LEU A 81 -21.45 -2.75 20.68
C LEU A 81 -22.96 -2.71 20.97
N GLN A 82 -23.45 -3.50 21.93
CA GLN A 82 -24.85 -3.46 22.35
C GLN A 82 -25.22 -2.11 22.98
N ILE A 83 -24.34 -1.52 23.77
CA ILE A 83 -24.55 -0.19 24.36
C ILE A 83 -24.70 0.86 23.24
N VAL A 84 -23.84 0.82 22.23
CA VAL A 84 -23.92 1.71 21.07
C VAL A 84 -25.23 1.51 20.29
N ALA A 85 -25.67 0.27 20.13
CA ALA A 85 -26.92 -0.04 19.44
C ALA A 85 -28.16 0.44 20.21
N GLU A 86 -28.17 0.36 21.54
CA GLU A 86 -29.26 0.91 22.37
C GLU A 86 -29.26 2.44 22.33
N GLU A 87 -28.09 3.08 22.35
CA GLU A 87 -27.99 4.54 22.17
C GLU A 87 -28.53 4.98 20.81
N ALA A 88 -28.23 4.22 19.75
CA ALA A 88 -28.78 4.47 18.42
C ALA A 88 -30.31 4.34 18.37
N LYS A 89 -30.91 3.44 19.16
CA LYS A 89 -32.39 3.38 19.25
C LYS A 89 -32.99 4.62 19.87
N MET A 90 -32.32 5.25 20.84
CA MET A 90 -32.81 6.46 21.51
C MET A 90 -32.56 7.72 20.69
N SER A 91 -31.39 7.82 20.04
CA SER A 91 -30.93 9.01 19.31
C SER A 91 -31.20 8.96 17.79
N GLY A 92 -31.67 7.83 17.28
CA GLY A 92 -31.93 7.57 15.85
C GLY A 92 -30.72 6.95 15.14
N THR A 93 -29.63 7.72 15.03
CA THR A 93 -28.42 7.29 14.32
C THR A 93 -27.16 7.65 15.11
N VAL A 94 -26.25 6.69 15.24
CA VAL A 94 -24.94 6.85 15.87
C VAL A 94 -23.84 6.56 14.86
N ILE A 95 -22.82 7.41 14.82
CA ILE A 95 -21.56 7.13 14.12
C ILE A 95 -20.67 6.31 15.05
N LEU A 96 -20.33 5.09 14.62
CA LEU A 96 -19.42 4.20 15.31
C LEU A 96 -18.09 4.16 14.55
N LEU A 97 -17.04 4.76 15.11
CA LEU A 97 -15.67 4.50 14.66
C LEU A 97 -15.21 3.16 15.24
N LEU A 98 -14.82 2.25 14.36
CA LEU A 98 -14.33 0.93 14.72
C LEU A 98 -12.88 0.79 14.23
N ASP A 99 -11.93 0.97 15.14
CA ASP A 99 -10.51 0.83 14.83
C ASP A 99 -10.12 -0.64 14.70
N GLU A 100 -9.08 -0.91 13.90
CA GLU A 100 -8.60 -2.26 13.61
C GLU A 100 -9.71 -3.20 13.07
N VAL A 101 -10.59 -2.70 12.19
CA VAL A 101 -11.83 -3.42 11.77
C VAL A 101 -11.58 -4.80 11.15
N HIS A 102 -10.38 -5.06 10.66
CA HIS A 102 -9.93 -6.37 10.17
C HIS A 102 -9.87 -7.46 11.27
N ARG A 103 -9.85 -7.07 12.54
CA ARG A 103 -9.86 -7.97 13.71
C ARG A 103 -11.26 -8.28 14.23
N LEU A 104 -12.30 -7.83 13.54
CA LEU A 104 -13.69 -8.06 13.95
C LEU A 104 -14.03 -9.55 13.83
N ASP A 105 -14.40 -10.19 14.95
CA ASP A 105 -14.83 -11.60 14.93
C ASP A 105 -16.24 -11.78 14.33
N LYS A 106 -16.58 -13.02 13.98
CA LYS A 106 -17.88 -13.37 13.37
C LYS A 106 -19.08 -12.98 14.25
N THR A 107 -18.94 -13.10 15.56
CA THR A 107 -20.03 -12.82 16.52
C THR A 107 -20.36 -11.33 16.58
N LYS A 108 -19.35 -10.45 16.52
CA LYS A 108 -19.50 -9.00 16.43
C LYS A 108 -20.01 -8.57 15.07
N GLN A 109 -19.55 -9.22 13.99
CA GLN A 109 -20.02 -8.98 12.62
C GLN A 109 -21.53 -9.24 12.48
N ASP A 110 -21.98 -10.44 12.85
CA ASP A 110 -23.38 -10.85 12.73
C ASP A 110 -24.30 -9.93 13.56
N PHE A 111 -23.80 -9.42 14.68
CA PHE A 111 -24.50 -8.43 15.49
C PHE A 111 -24.64 -7.07 14.79
N LEU A 112 -23.59 -6.58 14.12
CA LEU A 112 -23.59 -5.26 13.47
C LEU A 112 -24.46 -5.21 12.21
N LEU A 113 -24.54 -6.30 11.43
CA LEU A 113 -25.19 -6.32 10.10
C LEU A 113 -26.59 -5.69 10.06
N PRO A 114 -27.55 -6.04 10.94
CA PRO A 114 -28.89 -5.44 10.91
C PRO A 114 -28.90 -3.94 11.21
N HIS A 115 -27.94 -3.45 12.00
CA HIS A 115 -27.82 -2.04 12.36
C HIS A 115 -27.20 -1.20 11.23
N LEU A 116 -26.30 -1.80 10.44
CA LEU A 116 -25.75 -1.19 9.24
C LEU A 116 -26.83 -1.07 8.14
N GLU A 117 -27.64 -2.12 7.94
CA GLU A 117 -28.72 -2.12 6.94
C GLU A 117 -29.83 -1.12 7.26
N SER A 118 -30.18 -0.99 8.54
CA SER A 118 -31.22 -0.05 8.97
C SER A 118 -30.73 1.40 9.09
N GLY A 119 -29.43 1.66 8.91
CA GLY A 119 -28.85 3.01 9.06
C GLY A 119 -28.83 3.53 10.51
N ARG A 120 -29.14 2.67 11.50
CA ARG A 120 -29.06 3.03 12.92
C ARG A 120 -27.62 3.23 13.37
N ILE A 121 -26.71 2.42 12.83
CA ILE A 121 -25.27 2.57 13.04
C ILE A 121 -24.63 2.90 11.70
N ILE A 122 -24.00 4.07 11.63
CA ILE A 122 -23.09 4.42 10.54
C ILE A 122 -21.69 4.05 11.01
N MET A 123 -21.18 2.93 10.51
CA MET A 123 -19.86 2.45 10.91
C MET A 123 -18.78 3.10 10.03
N ILE A 124 -17.76 3.67 10.66
CA ILE A 124 -16.51 4.06 10.02
C ILE A 124 -15.44 3.08 10.50
N GLY A 125 -15.08 2.10 9.68
CA GLY A 125 -14.02 1.15 9.99
C GLY A 125 -12.65 1.71 9.62
N ALA A 126 -11.65 1.59 10.50
CA ALA A 126 -10.26 1.92 10.17
C ALA A 126 -9.38 0.66 10.15
N THR A 127 -8.50 0.53 9.16
CA THR A 127 -7.54 -0.58 9.08
C THR A 127 -6.28 -0.16 8.32
N THR A 128 -5.15 -0.78 8.64
CA THR A 128 -3.90 -0.69 7.87
C THR A 128 -3.76 -1.79 6.83
N GLU A 129 -4.62 -2.82 6.87
CA GLU A 129 -4.60 -3.96 5.97
C GLU A 129 -5.53 -3.75 4.77
N ASN A 130 -5.36 -4.57 3.73
CA ASN A 130 -6.19 -4.49 2.54
C ASN A 130 -7.60 -5.05 2.81
N PRO A 131 -8.67 -4.22 2.77
CA PRO A 131 -10.02 -4.63 3.16
C PRO A 131 -10.66 -5.60 2.16
N TYR A 132 -10.18 -5.68 0.92
CA TYR A 132 -10.69 -6.66 -0.04
C TYR A 132 -10.30 -8.11 0.33
N ILE A 133 -9.26 -8.27 1.14
CA ILE A 133 -8.75 -9.56 1.60
C ILE A 133 -9.24 -9.84 3.02
N THR A 134 -9.14 -8.86 3.92
CA THR A 134 -9.25 -9.10 5.37
C THR A 134 -10.64 -8.87 5.93
N ILE A 135 -11.47 -8.07 5.25
CA ILE A 135 -12.84 -7.78 5.69
C ILE A 135 -13.82 -8.75 5.04
N ASN A 136 -14.70 -9.31 5.88
CA ASN A 136 -15.76 -10.22 5.46
C ASN A 136 -16.64 -9.58 4.36
N PRO A 137 -16.93 -10.31 3.25
CA PRO A 137 -17.84 -9.88 2.19
C PRO A 137 -19.19 -9.31 2.66
N ALA A 138 -19.76 -9.80 3.77
CA ALA A 138 -21.02 -9.32 4.32
C ALA A 138 -20.95 -7.86 4.81
N ILE A 139 -19.87 -7.48 5.50
CA ILE A 139 -19.62 -6.09 5.92
C ILE A 139 -19.20 -5.24 4.73
N ARG A 140 -18.33 -5.78 3.88
CA ARG A 140 -17.81 -5.08 2.70
C ARG A 140 -18.90 -4.66 1.71
N SER A 141 -19.90 -5.51 1.48
CA SER A 141 -21.03 -5.20 0.59
C SER A 141 -21.95 -4.08 1.11
N ARG A 142 -21.85 -3.72 2.39
CA ARG A 142 -22.65 -2.67 3.05
C ARG A 142 -21.83 -1.43 3.42
N THR A 143 -20.59 -1.35 2.95
CA THR A 143 -19.67 -0.25 3.25
C THR A 143 -19.03 0.28 1.98
N GLN A 144 -18.82 1.61 1.94
CA GLN A 144 -17.97 2.23 0.93
C GLN A 144 -16.51 2.08 1.36
N ILE A 145 -15.60 1.72 0.46
CA ILE A 145 -14.18 1.60 0.76
C ILE A 145 -13.45 2.82 0.22
N PHE A 146 -12.71 3.51 1.09
CA PHE A 146 -11.86 4.64 0.71
C PHE A 146 -10.41 4.39 1.14
N GLU A 147 -9.50 4.57 0.19
CA GLU A 147 -8.07 4.55 0.44
C GLU A 147 -7.60 5.93 0.92
N VAL A 148 -6.91 5.97 2.05
CA VAL A 148 -6.15 7.14 2.49
C VAL A 148 -4.68 6.95 2.15
N LYS A 149 -4.06 8.02 1.65
CA LYS A 149 -2.66 8.00 1.20
C LYS A 149 -1.72 8.55 2.27
N PRO A 150 -0.41 8.24 2.24
CA PRO A 150 0.59 9.04 2.96
C PRO A 150 0.38 10.54 2.70
N LEU A 151 0.59 11.36 3.73
CA LEU A 151 0.55 12.82 3.58
C LEU A 151 1.84 13.30 2.92
N ASP A 152 1.72 14.36 2.12
CA ASP A 152 2.87 14.98 1.49
C ASP A 152 3.61 15.88 2.49
N GLU A 153 4.83 16.31 2.15
CA GLU A 153 5.68 17.11 3.04
C GLU A 153 4.98 18.42 3.46
N GLU A 154 4.36 19.12 2.50
CA GLU A 154 3.65 20.38 2.73
C GLU A 154 2.46 20.23 3.69
N ASP A 155 1.74 19.10 3.62
CA ASP A 155 0.66 18.77 4.53
C ASP A 155 1.18 18.66 5.97
N ILE A 156 2.27 17.92 6.18
CA ILE A 156 2.86 17.75 7.52
C ILE A 156 3.40 19.08 8.04
N ILE A 157 4.08 19.87 7.21
CA ILE A 157 4.57 21.20 7.58
C ILE A 157 3.41 22.08 8.06
N THR A 158 2.31 22.11 7.30
CA THR A 158 1.10 22.87 7.65
C THR A 158 0.53 22.42 8.99
N ALA A 159 0.47 21.10 9.24
CA ALA A 159 -0.04 20.56 10.50
C ALA A 159 0.87 20.88 11.70
N VAL A 160 2.19 20.81 11.52
CA VAL A 160 3.17 21.17 12.55
C VAL A 160 3.06 22.65 12.91
N GLN A 161 3.00 23.52 11.90
CA GLN A 161 2.81 24.96 12.12
C GLN A 161 1.47 25.25 12.80
N THR A 162 0.40 24.56 12.41
CA THR A 162 -0.90 24.67 13.08
C THR A 162 -0.79 24.27 14.55
N ALA A 163 -0.11 23.16 14.85
CA ALA A 163 0.09 22.71 16.22
C ALA A 163 0.94 23.67 17.06
N LEU A 164 1.96 24.31 16.47
CA LEU A 164 2.78 25.31 17.16
C LEU A 164 2.02 26.61 17.47
N ASN A 165 1.05 27.00 16.64
CA ASN A 165 0.29 28.24 16.80
C ASN A 165 -1.05 28.06 17.55
N ASP A 166 -1.52 26.83 17.76
CA ASP A 166 -2.78 26.57 18.48
C ASP A 166 -2.56 26.65 20.00
N HIS A 167 -3.06 27.72 20.62
CA HIS A 167 -2.99 27.98 22.08
C HIS A 167 -3.96 27.11 22.90
N GLU A 168 -5.02 26.57 22.27
CA GLU A 168 -6.07 25.83 22.98
C GLU A 168 -5.70 24.34 23.10
N ARG A 169 -5.25 23.74 22.00
CA ARG A 169 -5.00 22.30 21.85
C ARG A 169 -3.55 21.98 21.59
N GLY A 170 -2.82 22.91 20.99
CA GLY A 170 -1.47 22.71 20.48
C GLY A 170 -0.38 23.00 21.49
N LEU A 171 0.66 23.66 21.00
CA LEU A 171 1.86 24.08 21.72
C LEU A 171 2.01 25.60 21.74
N GLY A 172 0.96 26.38 21.42
CA GLY A 172 1.04 27.86 21.36
C GLY A 172 1.44 28.54 22.67
N GLU A 173 1.26 27.86 23.81
CA GLU A 173 1.72 28.34 25.12
C GLU A 173 3.23 28.16 25.35
N TYR A 174 3.91 27.38 24.49
CA TYR A 174 5.35 27.18 24.54
C TYR A 174 6.02 28.17 23.59
N PRO A 175 7.07 28.91 24.02
CA PRO A 175 7.79 29.85 23.18
C PRO A 175 8.76 29.12 22.24
N VAL A 176 8.23 28.26 21.36
CA VAL A 176 9.01 27.40 20.47
C VAL A 176 9.51 28.17 19.26
N GLU A 177 10.80 28.07 19.01
CA GLU A 177 11.44 28.48 17.76
C GLU A 177 11.93 27.21 17.06
N LEU A 178 11.38 26.89 15.89
CA LEU A 178 11.72 25.69 15.12
C LEU A 178 12.46 26.09 13.85
N ASP A 179 13.70 25.62 13.70
CA ASP A 179 14.50 25.89 12.50
C ASP A 179 13.80 25.32 11.25
N GLU A 180 13.90 26.04 10.13
CA GLU A 180 13.25 25.65 8.87
C GLU A 180 13.72 24.26 8.39
N GLU A 181 15.02 23.97 8.51
CA GLU A 181 15.57 22.66 8.14
C GLU A 181 15.15 21.55 9.10
N ALA A 182 14.93 21.87 10.38
CA ALA A 182 14.40 20.93 11.36
C ALA A 182 12.92 20.60 11.09
N LEU A 183 12.13 21.60 10.69
CA LEU A 183 10.73 21.44 10.25
C LEU A 183 10.61 20.56 9.00
N LYS A 184 11.42 20.82 7.97
CA LYS A 184 11.47 19.99 6.76
C LYS A 184 11.91 18.56 7.09
N HIS A 185 12.93 18.40 7.93
CA HIS A 185 13.39 17.07 8.35
C HIS A 185 12.29 16.30 9.09
N LEU A 186 11.59 16.94 10.03
CA LEU A 186 10.46 16.34 10.73
C LEU A 186 9.37 15.86 9.77
N ALA A 187 9.04 16.67 8.75
CA ALA A 187 8.05 16.33 7.74
C ALA A 187 8.49 15.16 6.85
N ARG A 188 9.74 15.15 6.38
CA ARG A 188 10.29 14.09 5.53
C ARG A 188 10.49 12.79 6.28
N ALA A 189 11.11 12.84 7.45
CA ALA A 189 11.52 11.66 8.21
C ALA A 189 10.35 10.82 8.69
N THR A 190 9.12 11.33 8.69
CA THR A 190 7.93 10.60 9.12
C THR A 190 7.19 9.91 7.98
N ASN A 191 7.65 10.05 6.73
CA ASN A 191 7.12 9.35 5.54
C ASN A 191 5.58 9.43 5.42
N GLY A 192 5.00 10.61 5.67
CA GLY A 192 3.56 10.82 5.59
C GLY A 192 2.76 10.41 6.84
N ASP A 193 3.42 10.04 7.94
CA ASP A 193 2.79 9.77 9.25
C ASP A 193 2.76 11.03 10.14
N LEU A 194 1.65 11.75 10.10
CA LEU A 194 1.45 12.95 10.91
C LEU A 194 1.41 12.67 12.42
N ARG A 195 0.97 11.49 12.84
CA ARG A 195 0.94 11.14 14.28
C ARG A 195 2.37 11.07 14.81
N SER A 196 3.25 10.44 14.06
CA SER A 196 4.68 10.35 14.39
C SER A 196 5.33 11.73 14.40
N ALA A 197 5.00 12.60 13.44
CA ALA A 197 5.51 13.98 13.40
C ALA A 197 5.09 14.80 14.63
N LEU A 198 3.81 14.79 14.99
CA LEU A 198 3.32 15.52 16.15
C LEU A 198 3.86 14.97 17.48
N ASN A 199 4.05 13.65 17.58
CA ASN A 199 4.67 13.05 18.77
C ASN A 199 6.14 13.45 18.89
N GLY A 200 6.89 13.45 17.78
CA GLY A 200 8.28 13.91 17.74
C GLY A 200 8.42 15.39 18.12
N LEU A 201 7.53 16.23 17.59
CA LEU A 201 7.45 17.65 17.95
C LEU A 201 7.13 17.86 19.44
N GLU A 202 6.14 17.14 19.98
CA GLU A 202 5.78 17.25 21.39
C GLU A 202 6.93 16.80 22.30
N LEU A 203 7.62 15.72 21.94
CA LEU A 203 8.79 15.24 22.67
C LEU A 203 9.88 16.31 22.66
N ALA A 204 10.28 16.80 21.47
CA ALA A 204 11.32 17.81 21.31
C ALA A 204 11.00 19.08 22.11
N THR A 205 9.74 19.54 22.06
CA THR A 205 9.29 20.72 22.79
C THR A 205 9.36 20.53 24.31
N LYS A 206 8.98 19.35 24.80
CA LYS A 206 8.93 19.07 26.25
C LYS A 206 10.28 18.66 26.85
N SER A 207 11.19 18.11 26.04
CA SER A 207 12.51 17.68 26.49
C SER A 207 13.58 18.77 26.39
N THR A 208 13.39 19.75 25.50
CA THR A 208 14.36 20.83 25.27
C THR A 208 14.18 21.94 26.32
N PRO A 209 15.21 22.27 27.10
CA PRO A 209 15.14 23.37 28.05
C PRO A 209 15.06 24.71 27.32
N VAL A 210 14.49 25.69 27.99
CA VAL A 210 14.43 27.08 27.50
C VAL A 210 15.85 27.66 27.47
N ASN A 211 16.21 28.33 26.37
CA ASN A 211 17.49 29.00 26.19
C ASN A 211 17.54 30.36 26.94
N GLU A 212 18.71 31.02 26.89
CA GLU A 212 18.92 32.33 27.54
C GLU A 212 17.97 33.44 27.03
N SER A 213 17.41 33.29 25.82
CA SER A 213 16.45 34.21 25.21
C SER A 213 14.99 33.86 25.53
N ALA A 214 14.74 32.99 26.52
CA ALA A 214 13.42 32.53 26.91
C ALA A 214 12.64 31.74 25.82
N HIS A 215 13.35 31.13 24.86
CA HIS A 215 12.77 30.31 23.79
C HIS A 215 13.18 28.83 23.89
N ILE A 216 12.29 27.94 23.45
CA ILE A 216 12.61 26.53 23.21
C ILE A 216 13.07 26.42 21.76
N HIS A 217 14.38 26.45 21.54
CA HIS A 217 14.95 26.42 20.20
C HIS A 217 15.16 24.98 19.74
N LEU A 218 14.34 24.54 18.78
CA LEU A 218 14.35 23.20 18.21
C LEU A 218 15.21 23.20 16.93
N THR A 219 16.45 22.76 17.08
CA THR A 219 17.40 22.59 15.98
C THR A 219 17.21 21.25 15.27
N LEU A 220 17.86 21.09 14.10
CA LEU A 220 17.85 19.84 13.35
C LEU A 220 18.31 18.65 14.20
N SER A 221 19.40 18.80 14.96
CA SER A 221 19.95 17.72 15.79
C SER A 221 18.99 17.26 16.89
N ILE A 222 18.24 18.20 17.48
CA ILE A 222 17.24 17.89 18.50
C ILE A 222 16.10 17.07 17.89
N ILE A 223 15.61 17.50 16.72
CA ILE A 223 14.56 16.77 16.00
C ILE A 223 15.03 15.37 15.61
N GLU A 224 16.24 15.22 15.07
CA GLU A 224 16.84 13.92 14.71
C GLU A 224 16.86 12.94 15.88
N GLU A 225 17.26 13.41 17.07
CA GLU A 225 17.31 12.62 18.29
C GLU A 225 15.91 12.20 18.74
N CYS A 226 14.94 13.12 18.68
CA CYS A 226 13.57 12.89 19.12
C CYS A 226 12.80 11.91 18.20
N ILE A 227 13.07 11.93 16.90
CA ILE A 227 12.44 11.01 15.94
C ILE A 227 13.27 9.74 15.68
N GLN A 228 14.48 9.66 16.27
CA GLN A 228 15.45 8.57 16.08
C GLN A 228 15.75 8.24 14.61
N ARG A 229 15.74 9.25 13.73
CA ARG A 229 16.09 9.16 12.31
C ARG A 229 17.03 10.30 11.93
N LYS A 230 18.23 9.96 11.47
CA LYS A 230 19.22 10.93 11.00
C LYS A 230 18.73 11.60 9.71
N ALA A 231 18.99 12.89 9.56
CA ALA A 231 18.89 13.57 8.29
C ALA A 231 19.96 12.96 7.38
N LEU A 232 19.51 12.18 6.41
CA LEU A 232 20.36 11.89 5.27
C LEU A 232 20.72 13.22 4.65
N THR A 233 22.00 13.36 4.33
CA THR A 233 22.62 14.57 3.81
C THR A 233 21.69 15.23 2.79
N HIS A 234 21.38 16.50 3.04
CA HIS A 234 20.37 17.33 2.40
C HIS A 234 20.36 17.15 0.87
N ASP A 235 19.17 17.00 0.27
CA ASP A 235 18.85 17.78 -0.93
C ASP A 235 17.34 18.02 -1.08
N LYS A 236 17.00 19.12 -1.76
CA LYS A 236 15.78 19.91 -1.55
C LYS A 236 14.45 19.35 -2.09
N ASP A 237 14.40 18.24 -2.83
CA ASP A 237 13.15 17.90 -3.56
C ASP A 237 12.59 16.47 -3.35
N GLY A 238 13.14 15.63 -2.47
CA GLY A 238 12.70 14.22 -2.35
C GLY A 238 13.02 13.35 -3.58
N ASP A 239 13.28 13.96 -4.74
CA ASP A 239 13.79 13.38 -5.98
C ASP A 239 15.09 12.62 -5.75
N ALA A 240 15.99 13.10 -4.89
CA ALA A 240 17.26 12.44 -4.61
C ALA A 240 17.10 11.03 -4.01
N HIS A 241 16.05 10.78 -3.22
CA HIS A 241 15.79 9.44 -2.68
C HIS A 241 15.27 8.51 -3.78
N TYR A 242 14.37 8.99 -4.63
CA TYR A 242 13.93 8.27 -5.82
C TYR A 242 15.08 8.02 -6.80
N ASP A 243 16.00 8.97 -6.96
CA ASP A 243 17.19 8.83 -7.78
C ASP A 243 18.14 7.77 -7.23
N VAL A 244 18.33 7.70 -5.91
CA VAL A 244 19.13 6.63 -5.29
C VAL A 244 18.48 5.26 -5.53
N ILE A 245 17.17 5.14 -5.36
CA ILE A 245 16.44 3.88 -5.66
C ILE A 245 16.57 3.52 -7.15
N SER A 246 16.41 4.53 -8.01
CA SER A 246 16.47 4.38 -9.45
C SER A 246 17.87 3.98 -9.91
N ALA A 247 18.90 4.60 -9.34
CA ALA A 247 20.30 4.27 -9.59
C ALA A 247 20.68 2.91 -9.01
N PHE A 248 20.15 2.53 -7.85
CA PHE A 248 20.28 1.19 -7.28
C PHE A 248 19.75 0.13 -8.26
N GLN A 249 18.52 0.28 -8.73
CA GLN A 249 17.90 -0.65 -9.68
C GLN A 249 18.66 -0.66 -11.02
N LYS A 250 19.00 0.50 -11.57
CA LYS A 250 19.75 0.61 -12.83
C LYS A 250 21.14 0.00 -12.74
N SER A 251 21.81 0.11 -11.60
CA SER A 251 23.12 -0.52 -11.37
C SER A 251 23.02 -2.04 -11.38
N ILE A 252 22.00 -2.61 -10.73
CA ILE A 252 21.76 -4.06 -10.76
C ILE A 252 21.42 -4.54 -12.17
N ARG A 253 20.53 -3.82 -12.87
CA ARG A 253 20.17 -4.09 -14.27
C ARG A 253 21.39 -4.02 -15.19
N GLY A 254 22.25 -3.03 -14.98
CA GLY A 254 23.49 -2.80 -15.71
C GLY A 254 24.64 -3.74 -15.33
N SER A 255 24.42 -4.63 -14.36
CA SER A 255 25.42 -5.58 -13.85
C SER A 255 26.65 -4.89 -13.22
N ASP A 256 26.50 -3.69 -12.68
CA ASP A 256 27.54 -2.98 -11.93
C ASP A 256 27.40 -3.24 -10.43
N VAL A 257 28.16 -4.22 -9.94
CA VAL A 257 28.16 -4.64 -8.53
C VAL A 257 28.59 -3.50 -7.60
N ASN A 258 29.59 -2.71 -8.00
CA ASN A 258 30.15 -1.67 -7.14
C ASN A 258 29.15 -0.53 -6.96
N ALA A 259 28.55 -0.08 -8.07
CA ALA A 259 27.52 0.96 -8.03
C ALA A 259 26.29 0.46 -7.25
N ALA A 260 25.84 -0.79 -7.49
CA ALA A 260 24.70 -1.35 -6.79
C ALA A 260 24.92 -1.44 -5.27
N LEU A 261 26.09 -1.90 -4.82
CA LEU A 261 26.44 -1.93 -3.40
C LEU A 261 26.58 -0.53 -2.80
N HIS A 262 27.11 0.43 -3.55
CA HIS A 262 27.17 1.83 -3.11
C HIS A 262 25.77 2.41 -2.86
N TYR A 263 24.83 2.24 -3.80
CA TYR A 263 23.47 2.72 -3.61
C TYR A 263 22.71 1.93 -2.54
N LEU A 264 22.96 0.62 -2.40
CA LEU A 264 22.44 -0.15 -1.27
C LEU A 264 22.92 0.44 0.06
N ALA A 265 24.22 0.74 0.20
CA ALA A 265 24.76 1.35 1.41
C ALA A 265 24.06 2.68 1.73
N ARG A 266 23.83 3.55 0.74
CA ARG A 266 23.07 4.79 0.93
C ARG A 266 21.65 4.54 1.43
N LEU A 267 20.97 3.51 0.93
CA LEU A 267 19.63 3.12 1.37
C LEU A 267 19.62 2.45 2.76
N VAL A 268 20.68 1.74 3.12
CA VAL A 268 20.86 1.14 4.46
C VAL A 268 21.07 2.24 5.50
N GLU A 269 21.95 3.20 5.22
CA GLU A 269 22.14 4.38 6.08
C GLU A 269 20.85 5.21 6.20
N ALA A 270 20.00 5.18 5.17
CA ALA A 270 18.67 5.78 5.19
C ALA A 270 17.64 5.06 6.06
N GLY A 271 17.93 3.83 6.51
CA GLY A 271 17.01 3.03 7.29
C GLY A 271 15.79 2.53 6.51
N ASP A 272 15.81 2.58 5.17
CA ASP A 272 14.64 2.25 4.33
C ASP A 272 14.61 0.78 3.87
N LEU A 273 14.54 -0.12 4.86
CA LEU A 273 14.44 -1.55 4.61
C LEU A 273 13.23 -1.93 3.71
N PRO A 274 12.01 -1.41 3.94
CA PRO A 274 10.85 -1.78 3.13
C PRO A 274 10.99 -1.40 1.65
N ILE A 275 11.64 -0.28 1.31
CA ILE A 275 11.86 0.09 -0.09
C ILE A 275 12.90 -0.84 -0.73
N ILE A 276 14.02 -1.12 -0.05
CA ILE A 276 15.06 -2.03 -0.58
C ILE A 276 14.44 -3.40 -0.88
N CYS A 277 13.71 -3.97 0.09
CA CYS A 277 13.06 -5.27 -0.03
C CYS A 277 12.09 -5.33 -1.22
N ARG A 278 11.21 -4.33 -1.35
CA ARG A 278 10.27 -4.25 -2.48
C ARG A 278 10.99 -4.17 -3.82
N ARG A 279 12.06 -3.37 -3.92
CA ARG A 279 12.81 -3.18 -5.17
C ARG A 279 13.56 -4.43 -5.58
N LEU A 280 14.21 -5.13 -4.65
CA LEU A 280 14.90 -6.39 -4.94
C LEU A 280 13.93 -7.45 -5.46
N MET A 281 12.74 -7.59 -4.85
CA MET A 281 11.73 -8.52 -5.36
C MET A 281 11.30 -8.21 -6.79
N VAL A 282 11.10 -6.92 -7.13
CA VAL A 282 10.79 -6.51 -8.51
C VAL A 282 11.94 -6.89 -9.45
N ILE A 283 13.18 -6.51 -9.12
CA ILE A 283 14.38 -6.77 -9.94
C ILE A 283 14.56 -8.27 -10.21
N GLY A 284 14.30 -9.12 -9.21
CA GLY A 284 14.37 -10.58 -9.35
C GLY A 284 13.50 -11.12 -10.49
N TYR A 285 12.33 -10.53 -10.75
CA TYR A 285 11.41 -10.97 -11.80
C TYR A 285 11.44 -10.09 -13.06
N GLU A 286 11.73 -8.80 -12.93
CA GLU A 286 11.76 -7.82 -14.03
C GLU A 286 13.07 -7.90 -14.83
N ASP A 287 14.21 -7.94 -14.13
CA ASP A 287 15.53 -7.82 -14.75
C ASP A 287 16.23 -9.18 -14.89
N ILE A 288 15.99 -10.11 -13.97
CA ILE A 288 16.56 -11.47 -14.03
C ILE A 288 15.58 -12.46 -14.66
N GLY A 289 14.39 -12.59 -14.07
CA GLY A 289 13.28 -13.34 -14.64
C GLY A 289 13.66 -14.77 -15.08
N LEU A 290 13.33 -15.12 -16.32
CA LEU A 290 13.59 -16.46 -16.88
C LEU A 290 15.07 -16.74 -17.13
N ALA A 291 15.96 -15.74 -17.12
CA ALA A 291 17.38 -15.99 -17.32
C ALA A 291 18.01 -16.76 -16.15
N ASN A 292 17.54 -16.53 -14.92
CA ASN A 292 17.97 -17.26 -13.72
C ASN A 292 16.87 -17.33 -12.64
N PRO A 293 15.88 -18.24 -12.76
CA PRO A 293 14.77 -18.35 -11.80
C PRO A 293 15.21 -18.63 -10.37
N ALA A 294 16.35 -19.33 -10.19
CA ALA A 294 16.87 -19.63 -8.86
C ALA A 294 17.35 -18.36 -8.13
N ALA A 295 17.92 -17.38 -8.83
CA ALA A 295 18.28 -16.09 -8.24
C ALA A 295 17.04 -15.29 -7.81
N ALA A 296 15.96 -15.32 -8.59
CA ALA A 296 14.68 -14.70 -8.21
C ALA A 296 14.12 -15.33 -6.91
N ALA A 297 14.16 -16.66 -6.80
CA ALA A 297 13.72 -17.37 -5.60
C ALA A 297 14.60 -17.05 -4.36
N ARG A 298 15.94 -17.04 -4.52
CA ARG A 298 16.87 -16.66 -3.46
C ARG A 298 16.67 -15.22 -3.00
N THR A 299 16.35 -14.32 -3.92
CA THR A 299 16.05 -12.92 -3.62
C THR A 299 14.86 -12.79 -2.67
N VAL A 300 13.78 -13.53 -2.91
CA VAL A 300 12.61 -13.55 -2.00
C VAL A 300 13.00 -14.07 -0.62
N GLN A 301 13.82 -15.14 -0.56
CA GLN A 301 14.28 -15.70 0.72
C GLN A 301 15.15 -14.72 1.50
N ALA A 302 16.06 -14.01 0.82
CA ALA A 302 16.92 -13.01 1.42
C ALA A 302 16.13 -11.78 1.90
N VAL A 303 15.12 -11.34 1.14
CA VAL A 303 14.20 -10.29 1.57
C VAL A 303 13.44 -10.70 2.83
N GLN A 304 12.89 -11.90 2.87
CA GLN A 304 12.22 -12.42 4.07
C GLN A 304 13.17 -12.52 5.28
N ALA A 305 14.42 -12.91 5.05
CA ALA A 305 15.44 -12.93 6.09
C ALA A 305 15.75 -11.51 6.58
N ALA A 306 15.93 -10.56 5.68
CA ALA A 306 16.20 -9.16 5.99
C ALA A 306 15.06 -8.52 6.79
N GLU A 307 13.80 -8.74 6.40
CA GLU A 307 12.62 -8.26 7.13
C GLU A 307 12.52 -8.82 8.56
N LYS A 308 12.87 -10.09 8.74
CA LYS A 308 12.87 -10.74 10.07
C LYS A 308 14.02 -10.27 10.95
N LEU A 309 15.17 -9.98 10.37
CA LEU A 309 16.36 -9.54 11.09
C LEU A 309 16.27 -8.06 11.49
N GLY A 310 15.78 -7.21 10.59
CA GLY A 310 15.85 -5.75 10.76
C GLY A 310 17.29 -5.21 10.68
N PHE A 311 17.45 -3.88 10.66
CA PHE A 311 18.78 -3.29 10.69
C PHE A 311 19.40 -3.34 12.10
N PRO A 312 20.73 -3.52 12.21
CA PRO A 312 21.71 -3.51 11.11
C PRO A 312 21.87 -4.85 10.36
N GLU A 313 21.49 -5.99 10.92
CA GLU A 313 21.76 -7.35 10.39
C GLU A 313 21.16 -7.60 9.00
N ALA A 314 20.04 -6.97 8.68
CA ALA A 314 19.37 -7.05 7.38
C ALA A 314 20.30 -6.70 6.20
N ARG A 315 21.32 -5.86 6.40
CA ARG A 315 22.29 -5.51 5.34
C ARG A 315 23.04 -6.71 4.77
N ILE A 316 23.20 -7.78 5.56
CA ILE A 316 24.00 -8.96 5.21
C ILE A 316 23.31 -9.77 4.10
N PRO A 317 22.09 -10.32 4.28
CA PRO A 317 21.41 -11.06 3.20
C PRO A 317 21.09 -10.17 1.99
N LEU A 318 20.90 -8.86 2.19
CA LEU A 318 20.69 -7.91 1.09
C LEU A 318 21.95 -7.75 0.22
N ALA A 319 23.14 -7.69 0.82
CA ALA A 319 24.40 -7.59 0.08
C ALA A 319 24.64 -8.82 -0.80
N ASP A 320 24.45 -10.03 -0.26
CA ASP A 320 24.59 -11.29 -1.00
C ASP A 320 23.66 -11.31 -2.23
N THR A 321 22.41 -10.90 -2.02
CA THR A 321 21.39 -10.86 -3.08
C THR A 321 21.72 -9.84 -4.15
N VAL A 322 22.20 -8.65 -3.78
CA VAL A 322 22.57 -7.62 -4.76
C VAL A 322 23.70 -8.11 -5.67
N VAL A 323 24.71 -8.77 -5.11
CA VAL A 323 25.82 -9.33 -5.90
C VAL A 323 25.32 -10.43 -6.84
N ASP A 324 24.49 -11.36 -6.34
CA ASP A 324 23.92 -12.46 -7.14
C ASP A 324 23.03 -11.94 -8.30
N LEU A 325 22.20 -10.92 -8.05
CA LEU A 325 21.38 -10.28 -9.07
C LEU A 325 22.22 -9.51 -10.09
N CYS A 326 23.23 -8.75 -9.66
CA CYS A 326 24.13 -8.02 -10.57
C CYS A 326 24.81 -8.98 -11.55
N LEU A 327 25.31 -10.12 -11.07
CA LEU A 327 26.06 -11.08 -11.87
C LEU A 327 25.18 -12.14 -12.55
N SER A 328 23.87 -12.15 -12.29
CA SER A 328 22.94 -13.03 -12.98
C SER A 328 22.71 -12.59 -14.44
N PRO A 329 22.51 -13.54 -15.37
CA PRO A 329 22.07 -13.22 -16.73
C PRO A 329 20.73 -12.48 -16.68
N LYS A 330 20.51 -11.54 -17.60
CA LYS A 330 19.35 -10.65 -17.61
C LYS A 330 18.29 -11.10 -18.60
N SER A 331 17.02 -11.03 -18.22
CA SER A 331 15.89 -11.20 -19.13
C SER A 331 14.63 -10.53 -18.63
N ASN A 332 14.02 -9.75 -19.52
CA ASN A 332 12.72 -9.10 -19.36
C ASN A 332 11.62 -9.76 -20.21
N SER A 333 11.89 -10.90 -20.84
CA SER A 333 11.02 -11.50 -21.88
C SER A 333 9.62 -11.85 -21.37
N ALA A 334 9.49 -12.30 -20.12
CA ALA A 334 8.23 -12.73 -19.56
C ALA A 334 7.25 -11.58 -19.32
N TYR A 335 7.67 -10.51 -18.63
CA TYR A 335 6.77 -9.39 -18.34
C TYR A 335 6.49 -8.55 -19.59
N THR A 336 7.49 -8.38 -20.47
CA THR A 336 7.27 -7.67 -21.75
C THR A 336 6.28 -8.41 -22.66
N ALA A 337 6.26 -9.74 -22.64
CA ALA A 337 5.24 -10.54 -23.33
C ALA A 337 3.83 -10.28 -22.76
N LEU A 338 3.70 -10.17 -21.43
CA LEU A 338 2.43 -9.80 -20.79
C LEU A 338 2.02 -8.37 -21.15
N ASP A 339 2.94 -7.41 -21.13
CA ASP A 339 2.68 -6.03 -21.49
C ASP A 339 2.17 -5.90 -22.93
N ALA A 340 2.74 -6.68 -23.86
CA ALA A 340 2.27 -6.75 -25.23
C ALA A 340 0.82 -7.28 -25.32
N ALA A 341 0.50 -8.34 -24.57
CA ALA A 341 -0.87 -8.86 -24.50
C ALA A 341 -1.86 -7.86 -23.86
N ILE A 342 -1.45 -7.15 -22.81
CA ILE A 342 -2.24 -6.08 -22.19
C ILE A 342 -2.48 -4.93 -23.16
N ALA A 343 -1.46 -4.55 -23.95
CA ALA A 343 -1.58 -3.52 -24.98
C ALA A 343 -2.63 -3.90 -26.03
N ASP A 344 -2.63 -5.14 -26.51
CA ASP A 344 -3.64 -5.63 -27.46
C ASP A 344 -5.06 -5.56 -26.89
N ILE A 345 -5.25 -5.96 -25.62
CA ILE A 345 -6.54 -5.85 -24.94
C ILE A 345 -7.00 -4.38 -24.88
N ARG A 346 -6.10 -3.47 -24.51
CA ARG A 346 -6.39 -2.03 -24.42
C ARG A 346 -6.73 -1.41 -25.78
N MET A 347 -6.19 -1.94 -26.87
CA MET A 347 -6.53 -1.53 -28.24
C MET A 347 -7.85 -2.13 -28.76
N GLY A 348 -8.56 -2.94 -27.95
CA GLY A 348 -9.83 -3.56 -28.32
C GLY A 348 -9.69 -4.92 -29.01
N ASN A 349 -8.49 -5.50 -29.04
CA ASN A 349 -8.20 -6.80 -29.68
C ASN A 349 -8.46 -8.01 -28.77
N ALA A 350 -9.17 -7.84 -27.64
CA ALA A 350 -9.39 -8.91 -26.66
C ALA A 350 -10.00 -10.20 -27.26
N GLY A 351 -10.97 -10.07 -28.18
CA GLY A 351 -11.66 -11.21 -28.79
C GLY A 351 -12.50 -12.02 -27.79
N GLU A 352 -13.16 -13.08 -28.29
CA GLU A 352 -13.88 -14.03 -27.44
C GLU A 352 -13.05 -15.30 -27.20
N VAL A 353 -13.18 -15.88 -26.01
CA VAL A 353 -12.60 -17.19 -25.70
C VAL A 353 -13.20 -18.24 -26.65
N PRO A 354 -12.37 -19.04 -27.36
CA PRO A 354 -12.86 -20.12 -28.24
C PRO A 354 -13.80 -21.08 -27.52
N ASP A 355 -14.87 -21.53 -28.20
CA ASP A 355 -15.94 -22.31 -27.56
C ASP A 355 -15.46 -23.61 -26.91
N HIS A 356 -14.48 -24.29 -27.52
CA HIS A 356 -13.87 -25.51 -26.97
C HIS A 356 -12.99 -25.28 -25.75
N LEU A 357 -12.65 -24.02 -25.43
CA LEU A 357 -11.91 -23.65 -24.20
C LEU A 357 -12.81 -23.08 -23.10
N ARG A 358 -14.10 -22.84 -23.38
CA ARG A 358 -15.03 -22.32 -22.37
C ARG A 358 -15.34 -23.39 -21.33
N ASP A 359 -15.55 -22.97 -20.09
CA ASP A 359 -15.92 -23.86 -18.99
C ASP A 359 -17.16 -24.70 -19.33
N SER A 360 -17.05 -26.00 -19.08
CA SER A 360 -18.07 -27.02 -19.33
C SER A 360 -18.57 -27.72 -18.07
N HIS A 361 -18.11 -27.33 -16.88
CA HIS A 361 -18.40 -28.06 -15.64
C HIS A 361 -19.76 -27.76 -14.99
N TYR A 362 -20.55 -26.82 -15.52
CA TYR A 362 -21.87 -26.47 -14.96
C TYR A 362 -23.04 -27.13 -15.71
N LYS A 363 -24.13 -27.40 -14.98
CA LYS A 363 -25.40 -27.99 -15.49
C LYS A 363 -26.06 -27.04 -16.50
N GLY A 364 -25.66 -27.12 -17.76
CA GLY A 364 -26.14 -26.27 -18.86
C GLY A 364 -25.13 -26.09 -19.99
N ALA A 365 -23.85 -26.38 -19.75
CA ALA A 365 -22.79 -26.20 -20.73
C ALA A 365 -22.98 -27.02 -22.03
N GLN A 366 -23.50 -28.25 -21.93
CA GLN A 366 -23.78 -29.11 -23.09
C GLN A 366 -24.86 -28.52 -24.01
N ALA A 367 -25.89 -27.88 -23.45
CA ALA A 367 -26.95 -27.21 -24.21
C ALA A 367 -26.46 -25.95 -24.94
N LEU A 368 -25.42 -25.29 -24.40
CA LEU A 368 -24.79 -24.10 -24.96
C LEU A 368 -23.55 -24.42 -25.84
N LYS A 369 -23.29 -25.70 -26.13
CA LYS A 369 -22.11 -26.20 -26.87
C LYS A 369 -20.76 -25.70 -26.31
N ARG A 370 -20.68 -25.36 -25.02
CA ARG A 370 -19.44 -24.90 -24.38
C ARG A 370 -18.55 -26.08 -24.00
N GLY A 371 -17.26 -25.99 -24.29
CA GLY A 371 -16.26 -27.04 -24.07
C GLY A 371 -16.39 -28.25 -25.00
N VAL A 372 -17.29 -28.21 -25.98
CA VAL A 372 -17.46 -29.28 -26.98
C VAL A 372 -16.27 -29.22 -27.94
N GLY A 373 -15.57 -30.36 -28.10
CA GLY A 373 -14.41 -30.47 -28.99
C GLY A 373 -13.07 -30.10 -28.37
N TYR A 374 -13.00 -29.87 -27.05
CA TYR A 374 -11.72 -29.68 -26.36
C TYR A 374 -10.82 -30.90 -26.54
N GLN A 375 -9.59 -30.68 -27.01
CA GLN A 375 -8.60 -31.74 -27.13
C GLN A 375 -7.69 -31.70 -25.91
N TYR A 376 -7.79 -32.68 -25.02
CA TYR A 376 -6.98 -32.73 -23.81
C TYR A 376 -5.51 -33.10 -24.14
N PRO A 377 -4.52 -32.18 -23.96
CA PRO A 377 -3.16 -32.38 -24.48
C PRO A 377 -2.47 -33.65 -24.00
N HIS A 378 -2.68 -34.08 -22.75
CA HIS A 378 -2.05 -35.29 -22.20
C HIS A 378 -2.47 -36.60 -22.88
N ASN A 379 -3.56 -36.60 -23.67
CA ASN A 379 -3.97 -37.76 -24.46
C ASN A 379 -3.27 -37.85 -25.82
N PHE A 380 -2.44 -36.86 -26.17
CA PHE A 380 -1.71 -36.81 -27.43
C PHE A 380 -0.22 -37.06 -27.20
N GLU A 381 0.46 -37.49 -28.28
CA GLU A 381 1.90 -37.68 -28.27
C GLU A 381 2.63 -36.40 -27.81
N ASN A 382 3.70 -36.57 -27.04
CA ASN A 382 4.44 -35.46 -26.40
C ASN A 382 3.60 -34.58 -25.45
N ALA A 383 2.42 -35.06 -25.04
CA ALA A 383 1.44 -34.30 -24.25
C ALA A 383 1.06 -32.95 -24.89
N TRP A 384 1.01 -32.89 -26.22
CA TRP A 384 0.75 -31.66 -26.98
C TRP A 384 -0.24 -31.89 -28.12
N VAL A 385 -1.11 -30.91 -28.37
CA VAL A 385 -2.07 -30.93 -29.46
C VAL A 385 -2.20 -29.57 -30.15
N ASP A 386 -2.24 -29.58 -31.48
CA ASP A 386 -2.46 -28.40 -32.31
C ASP A 386 -3.95 -28.05 -32.34
N GLN A 387 -4.39 -27.26 -31.36
CA GLN A 387 -5.71 -26.64 -31.34
C GLN A 387 -5.54 -25.12 -31.17
N GLN A 388 -6.55 -24.36 -31.56
CA GLN A 388 -6.54 -22.91 -31.39
C GLN A 388 -6.74 -22.55 -29.92
N TYR A 389 -5.76 -21.89 -29.29
CA TYR A 389 -5.89 -21.38 -27.92
C TYR A 389 -6.22 -19.89 -27.85
N LEU A 390 -5.73 -19.10 -28.81
CA LEU A 390 -6.00 -17.67 -28.89
C LEU A 390 -7.38 -17.38 -29.52
N PRO A 391 -8.05 -16.28 -29.14
CA PRO A 391 -9.24 -15.79 -29.82
C PRO A 391 -9.05 -15.60 -31.33
N ASN A 392 -10.14 -15.73 -32.10
CA ASN A 392 -10.11 -15.59 -33.57
C ASN A 392 -9.46 -14.27 -34.04
N LYS A 393 -9.68 -13.17 -33.31
CA LYS A 393 -9.13 -11.84 -33.64
C LYS A 393 -7.59 -11.80 -33.57
N ILE A 394 -6.99 -12.58 -32.68
CA ILE A 394 -5.55 -12.58 -32.39
C ILE A 394 -4.93 -13.97 -32.54
N LYS A 395 -5.52 -14.83 -33.37
CA LYS A 395 -5.12 -16.24 -33.51
C LYS A 395 -3.66 -16.46 -33.94
N ASN A 396 -3.04 -15.42 -34.51
CA ASN A 396 -1.65 -15.40 -34.99
C ASN A 396 -0.75 -14.48 -34.15
N ALA A 397 -1.21 -13.99 -32.99
CA ALA A 397 -0.39 -13.16 -32.13
C ALA A 397 0.77 -13.96 -31.53
N HIS A 398 1.93 -13.31 -31.42
CA HIS A 398 3.15 -13.85 -30.82
C HIS A 398 3.64 -12.84 -29.78
N TYR A 399 3.50 -13.18 -28.50
CA TYR A 399 3.88 -12.28 -27.41
C TYR A 399 5.24 -12.60 -26.80
N TYR A 400 5.55 -13.89 -26.66
CA TYR A 400 6.75 -14.35 -25.97
C TYR A 400 7.89 -14.60 -26.95
N GLU A 401 8.97 -13.85 -26.78
CA GLU A 401 10.22 -14.01 -27.53
C GLU A 401 11.34 -14.44 -26.55
N PRO A 402 11.74 -15.72 -26.56
CA PRO A 402 12.75 -16.22 -25.63
C PRO A 402 14.12 -15.62 -25.93
N LYS A 403 14.84 -15.20 -24.89
CA LYS A 403 16.25 -14.80 -24.96
C LYS A 403 17.18 -15.98 -24.71
N ALA A 404 18.40 -15.87 -25.23
CA ALA A 404 19.48 -16.85 -25.04
C ALA A 404 20.52 -16.38 -24.02
N THR A 405 20.18 -15.42 -23.15
CA THR A 405 21.10 -14.82 -22.17
C THR A 405 21.39 -15.74 -20.98
N GLY A 406 20.45 -16.61 -20.61
CA GLY A 406 20.60 -17.60 -19.54
C GLY A 406 20.29 -19.02 -20.01
N LYS A 407 20.93 -20.02 -19.38
CA LYS A 407 20.75 -21.45 -19.73
C LYS A 407 19.31 -21.92 -19.60
N TYR A 408 18.59 -21.41 -18.60
CA TYR A 408 17.20 -21.80 -18.36
C TYR A 408 16.29 -21.30 -19.48
N GLU A 409 16.36 -20.00 -19.80
CA GLU A 409 15.56 -19.42 -20.87
C GLU A 409 15.94 -19.99 -22.26
N GLN A 410 17.23 -20.29 -22.48
CA GLN A 410 17.66 -20.98 -23.69
C GLN A 410 16.97 -22.34 -23.84
N ALA A 411 16.87 -23.13 -22.77
CA ALA A 411 16.15 -24.39 -22.79
C ALA A 411 14.63 -24.19 -23.06
N LEU A 412 14.02 -23.16 -22.47
CA LEU A 412 12.63 -22.79 -22.80
C LEU A 412 12.48 -22.39 -24.27
N GLY A 413 13.43 -21.64 -24.82
CA GLY A 413 13.45 -21.24 -26.22
C GLY A 413 13.56 -22.43 -27.17
N GLN A 414 14.42 -23.40 -26.87
CA GLN A 414 14.53 -24.66 -27.63
C GLN A 414 13.20 -25.43 -27.61
N GLN A 415 12.56 -25.53 -26.44
CA GLN A 415 11.26 -26.19 -26.34
C GLN A 415 10.16 -25.42 -27.10
N TYR A 416 10.17 -24.09 -27.04
CA TYR A 416 9.24 -23.23 -27.77
C TYR A 416 9.37 -23.41 -29.29
N GLN A 417 10.61 -23.49 -29.79
CA GLN A 417 10.90 -23.77 -31.20
C GLN A 417 10.44 -25.17 -31.61
N ARG A 418 10.72 -26.19 -30.79
CA ARG A 418 10.26 -27.57 -31.04
C ARG A 418 8.74 -27.68 -31.16
N ILE A 419 8.01 -26.98 -30.29
CA ILE A 419 6.54 -26.91 -30.37
C ILE A 419 6.08 -26.21 -31.66
N ALA A 420 6.78 -25.14 -32.08
CA ALA A 420 6.48 -24.46 -33.34
C ALA A 420 6.75 -25.35 -34.57
N GLU A 421 7.76 -26.23 -34.52
CA GLU A 421 8.04 -27.22 -35.56
C GLU A 421 6.95 -28.29 -35.66
N TRP A 422 6.46 -28.82 -34.53
CA TRP A 422 5.33 -29.77 -34.51
C TRP A 422 4.09 -29.19 -35.19
N LYS A 423 3.82 -27.90 -34.99
CA LYS A 423 2.72 -27.18 -35.63
C LYS A 423 2.90 -27.04 -37.15
N LYS A 424 4.14 -26.98 -37.65
CA LYS A 424 4.42 -26.94 -39.10
C LYS A 424 4.27 -28.32 -39.75
N GLN A 425 4.67 -29.39 -39.07
CA GLN A 425 4.64 -30.76 -39.61
C GLN A 425 3.22 -31.34 -39.75
N LYS A 426 2.22 -30.75 -39.08
CA LYS A 426 0.81 -31.14 -39.19
C LYS A 426 -0.02 -30.31 -40.18
N LYS A 427 0.58 -29.27 -40.78
CA LYS A 427 0.00 -28.56 -41.94
C LYS A 427 0.38 -29.28 -43.21
#